data_AF-A0A6M3LAU6-F1
#
_entry.id   AF-A0A6M3LAU6-F1
#
_cell.length_a   1.000
_cell.length_b   1.000
_cell.length_c   1.000
_cell.angle_alpha   90.00
_cell.angle_beta   90.00
_cell.angle_gamma   90.00
#
_symmetry.space_group_name_H-M   'P 1'
#
loop_
_entity.id
_entity.type
_entity.pdbx_description
1 polymer ?
#
loop_
_entity_poly.entity_id
_entity_poly.type
_entity_poly.pdbx_seq_one_letter_code
_entity_poly.pdbx_strand_id
1 'polypeptide(L)'
;MSPQVIVGPDGPTSSPIVLIGEAPAKEEIFEGRPFVGSAGHYLTKLLDLSGLIRPDLYITNLSKERAPNDKMERMKLEDLKYWEEELIREINDLPNPRILVPLGAYALRAVSGKSGITNLRGSVFPPRQEIKHDCLVIPTLHPSNLHYHYEVWPLIVADLGKVRRIKENDFNFEWPKYDFILRPSLEQVEGILKMLLDEKPPVVVIDIENPQNILSAIGLGWSHSDAVCIPLMWGNGDSYWTMEQEFHLWRLLSEYLPKLHLSGQNVLFDWRIMEEHGIILQAPVWDSMLMHHCLYSDLPHTLDVIVSIYTDLPFYKKDEDEKKGSTLVNGRERDHWTYNCMDCIGTVWSIDELIIELNDEVIPEIIKCKR
;
A
#
# COMPACT_ATOMS: atom_id res chain seq x y z
N MET A 1 -25.39 8.29 35.17
CA MET A 1 -24.73 8.79 33.95
C MET A 1 -25.73 9.70 33.27
N SER A 2 -25.38 10.94 32.94
CA SER A 2 -26.26 11.78 32.11
C SER A 2 -26.50 11.04 30.78
N PRO A 3 -27.72 11.04 30.23
CA PRO A 3 -27.99 10.39 28.95
C PRO A 3 -27.09 11.05 27.90
N GLN A 4 -26.14 10.29 27.36
CA GLN A 4 -25.26 10.78 26.32
C GLN A 4 -26.04 10.83 25.00
N VAL A 5 -25.88 11.91 24.26
CA VAL A 5 -26.49 12.06 22.93
C VAL A 5 -25.73 11.14 21.98
N ILE A 6 -26.47 10.29 21.28
CA ILE A 6 -25.96 9.31 20.32
C ILE A 6 -26.20 9.85 18.91
N VAL A 7 -25.19 9.72 18.04
CA VAL A 7 -25.29 10.02 16.61
C VAL A 7 -25.36 8.71 15.84
N GLY A 8 -26.50 8.48 15.19
CA GLY A 8 -26.71 7.30 14.36
C GLY A 8 -25.97 7.36 13.02
N PRO A 9 -26.05 6.28 12.23
CA PRO A 9 -25.57 6.27 10.85
C PRO A 9 -26.40 7.20 9.95
N ASP A 10 -25.84 7.54 8.79
CA ASP A 10 -26.51 8.29 7.72
C ASP A 10 -26.33 7.58 6.37
N GLY A 11 -27.30 7.73 5.48
CA GLY A 11 -27.34 7.06 4.18
C GLY A 11 -28.10 5.72 4.14
N PRO A 12 -28.19 5.08 2.95
CA PRO A 12 -29.01 3.90 2.75
C PRO A 12 -28.37 2.65 3.34
N THR A 13 -29.15 1.85 4.07
CA THR A 13 -28.70 0.54 4.60
C THR A 13 -28.32 -0.45 3.49
N SER A 14 -28.86 -0.28 2.29
CA SER A 14 -28.51 -1.08 1.10
C SER A 14 -27.19 -0.68 0.45
N SER A 15 -26.48 0.35 0.96
CA SER A 15 -25.20 0.76 0.40
C SER A 15 -24.18 -0.39 0.47
N PRO A 16 -23.49 -0.69 -0.64
CA PRO A 16 -22.39 -1.65 -0.63
C PRO A 16 -21.10 -1.07 -0.04
N ILE A 17 -21.01 0.24 0.18
CA ILE A 17 -19.84 0.91 0.73
C ILE A 17 -20.19 1.54 2.08
N VAL A 18 -19.40 1.20 3.09
CA VAL A 18 -19.58 1.65 4.48
C VAL A 18 -18.36 2.48 4.89
N LEU A 19 -18.55 3.79 5.11
CA LEU A 19 -17.52 4.66 5.67
C LEU A 19 -17.64 4.68 7.20
N ILE A 20 -16.51 4.52 7.90
CA ILE A 20 -16.50 4.33 9.35
C ILE A 20 -15.51 5.31 9.98
N GLY A 21 -16.00 6.34 10.64
CA GLY A 21 -15.20 7.28 11.43
C GLY A 21 -14.92 6.79 12.86
N GLU A 22 -14.32 7.65 13.69
CA GLU A 22 -13.93 7.30 15.05
C GLU A 22 -15.05 7.58 16.07
N ALA A 23 -15.45 8.85 16.19
CA ALA A 23 -16.51 9.30 17.08
C ALA A 23 -17.09 10.63 16.58
N PRO A 24 -18.33 11.01 16.95
CA PRO A 24 -18.95 12.23 16.51
C PRO A 24 -18.30 13.47 17.13
N ALA A 25 -18.09 14.52 16.34
CA ALA A 25 -17.71 15.84 16.82
C ALA A 25 -18.89 16.60 17.46
N LYS A 26 -18.62 17.78 18.02
CA LYS A 26 -19.62 18.64 18.67
C LYS A 26 -20.78 19.00 17.73
N GLU A 27 -20.48 19.31 16.48
CA GLU A 27 -21.47 19.66 15.44
C GLU A 27 -22.34 18.45 15.09
N GLU A 28 -21.76 17.26 15.03
CA GLU A 28 -22.48 16.01 14.76
C GLU A 28 -23.46 15.67 15.89
N ILE A 29 -23.09 15.90 17.15
CA ILE A 29 -24.00 15.78 18.30
C ILE A 29 -25.20 16.74 18.18
N PHE A 30 -24.96 17.96 17.70
CA PHE A 30 -26.02 18.97 17.57
C PHE A 30 -26.99 18.65 16.42
N GLU A 31 -26.47 18.19 15.28
CA GLU A 31 -27.28 17.88 14.10
C GLU A 31 -27.83 16.44 14.09
N GLY A 32 -27.29 15.55 14.92
CA GLY A 32 -27.65 14.13 14.96
C GLY A 32 -27.21 13.34 13.73
N ARG A 33 -26.21 13.84 12.99
CA ARG A 33 -25.69 13.22 11.75
C ARG A 33 -24.17 13.14 11.75
N PRO A 34 -23.56 12.05 11.25
CA PRO A 34 -22.12 11.89 11.22
C PRO A 34 -21.48 12.75 10.12
N PHE A 35 -20.24 13.19 10.35
CA PHE A 35 -19.45 13.96 9.39
C PHE A 35 -20.17 15.18 8.80
N VAL A 36 -20.81 16.00 9.64
CA VAL A 36 -21.36 17.33 9.25
C VAL A 36 -20.46 18.49 9.67
N GLY A 37 -19.50 18.25 10.58
CA GLY A 37 -18.51 19.24 11.00
C GLY A 37 -17.37 19.46 10.00
N SER A 38 -16.28 20.06 10.48
CA SER A 38 -15.14 20.44 9.61
C SER A 38 -14.46 19.25 8.92
N ALA A 39 -14.25 18.13 9.61
CA ALA A 39 -13.75 16.90 8.99
C ALA A 39 -14.73 16.34 7.95
N GLY A 40 -16.04 16.52 8.18
CA GLY A 40 -17.10 16.16 7.24
C GLY A 40 -17.09 16.96 5.95
N HIS A 41 -16.73 18.25 6.02
CA HIS A 41 -16.53 19.08 4.83
C HIS A 41 -15.36 18.59 3.97
N TYR A 42 -14.26 18.20 4.60
CA TYR A 42 -13.16 17.57 3.87
C TYR A 42 -13.55 16.22 3.29
N LEU A 43 -14.24 15.38 4.06
CA LEU A 43 -14.72 14.09 3.57
C LEU A 43 -15.58 14.26 2.31
N THR A 44 -16.54 15.19 2.31
CA THR A 44 -17.38 15.45 1.14
C THR A 44 -16.56 15.81 -0.09
N LYS A 45 -15.57 16.71 0.04
CA LYS A 45 -14.68 17.07 -1.08
C LYS A 45 -13.83 15.89 -1.56
N LEU A 46 -13.30 15.10 -0.64
CA LEU A 46 -12.49 13.91 -0.96
C LEU A 46 -13.32 12.87 -1.73
N LEU A 47 -14.57 12.66 -1.31
CA LEU A 47 -15.52 11.78 -2.00
C LEU A 47 -15.81 12.29 -3.42
N ASP A 48 -16.11 13.59 -3.56
CA ASP A 48 -16.38 14.21 -4.87
C ASP A 48 -15.19 14.03 -5.84
N LEU A 49 -13.96 14.31 -5.38
CA LEU A 49 -12.74 14.13 -6.17
C LEU A 49 -12.46 12.67 -6.53
N SER A 50 -12.87 11.75 -5.67
CA SER A 50 -12.66 10.32 -5.87
C SER A 50 -13.79 9.67 -6.67
N GLY A 51 -14.79 10.45 -7.12
CA GLY A 51 -15.96 9.98 -7.86
C GLY A 51 -16.95 9.15 -7.03
N LEU A 52 -16.95 9.32 -5.71
CA LEU A 52 -17.90 8.67 -4.79
C LEU A 52 -18.99 9.66 -4.38
N ILE A 53 -20.25 9.27 -4.57
CA ILE A 53 -21.41 10.14 -4.29
C ILE A 53 -21.87 9.90 -2.86
N ARG A 54 -21.73 10.90 -1.98
CA ARG A 54 -22.03 10.76 -0.53
C ARG A 54 -23.42 10.17 -0.21
N PRO A 55 -24.53 10.60 -0.86
CA PRO A 55 -25.85 9.99 -0.66
C PRO A 55 -25.96 8.49 -0.95
N ASP A 56 -25.03 7.92 -1.73
CA ASP A 56 -25.02 6.49 -2.07
C ASP A 56 -24.26 5.65 -1.03
N LEU A 57 -23.67 6.28 -0.01
CA LEU A 57 -22.80 5.65 0.97
C LEU A 57 -23.53 5.49 2.30
N TYR A 58 -23.19 4.44 3.04
CA TYR A 58 -23.57 4.31 4.44
C TYR A 58 -22.43 4.86 5.29
N ILE A 59 -22.69 5.88 6.10
CA ILE A 59 -21.67 6.59 6.87
C ILE A 59 -22.00 6.45 8.35
N THR A 60 -21.03 6.00 9.11
CA THR A 60 -21.18 5.74 10.54
C THR A 60 -19.88 6.02 11.29
N ASN A 61 -19.92 5.98 12.61
CA ASN A 61 -18.72 6.09 13.46
C ASN A 61 -18.57 4.82 14.31
N LEU A 62 -17.34 4.50 14.73
CA LEU A 62 -17.08 3.43 15.69
C LEU A 62 -17.87 3.66 16.98
N SER A 63 -17.60 4.77 17.67
CA SER A 63 -18.44 5.19 18.80
C SER A 63 -19.56 6.08 18.27
N LYS A 64 -20.76 5.91 18.81
CA LYS A 64 -21.89 6.82 18.54
C LYS A 64 -21.95 7.97 19.53
N GLU A 65 -21.09 7.97 20.54
CA GLU A 65 -20.96 9.01 21.54
C GLU A 65 -19.71 9.84 21.27
N ARG A 66 -19.78 11.14 21.56
CA ARG A 66 -18.62 12.02 21.41
C ARG A 66 -17.52 11.64 22.39
N ALA A 67 -16.31 11.45 21.88
CA ALA A 67 -15.16 11.16 22.72
C ALA A 67 -14.83 12.31 23.70
N PRO A 68 -14.33 12.04 24.91
CA PRO A 68 -14.01 13.08 25.88
C PRO A 68 -12.95 14.07 25.34
N ASN A 69 -13.36 15.33 25.11
CA ASN A 69 -12.53 16.37 24.48
C ASN A 69 -12.07 16.02 23.05
N ASP A 70 -12.91 15.34 22.27
CA ASP A 70 -12.63 14.96 20.87
C ASP A 70 -11.36 14.10 20.71
N LYS A 71 -11.05 13.34 21.76
CA LYS A 71 -9.84 12.53 21.87
C LYS A 71 -10.23 11.09 22.16
N MET A 72 -10.15 10.26 21.14
CA MET A 72 -10.54 8.85 21.22
C MET A 72 -9.69 8.09 22.26
N GLU A 73 -8.44 8.50 22.47
CA GLU A 73 -7.54 7.95 23.49
C GLU A 73 -8.03 8.17 24.93
N ARG A 74 -8.97 9.11 25.14
CA ARG A 74 -9.57 9.41 26.45
C ARG A 74 -10.85 8.62 26.72
N MET A 75 -11.35 7.86 25.75
CA MET A 75 -12.49 6.97 25.98
C MET A 75 -12.06 5.78 26.85
N LYS A 76 -12.95 5.33 27.75
CA LYS A 76 -12.63 4.17 28.59
C LYS A 76 -12.53 2.92 27.73
N LEU A 77 -11.65 2.00 28.13
CA LEU A 77 -11.46 0.73 27.40
C LEU A 77 -12.75 -0.12 27.35
N GLU A 78 -13.56 -0.09 28.39
CA GLU A 78 -14.85 -0.79 28.44
C GLU A 78 -15.84 -0.21 27.41
N ASP A 79 -15.94 1.12 27.34
CA ASP A 79 -16.80 1.82 26.38
C ASP A 79 -16.32 1.57 24.94
N LEU A 80 -15.01 1.60 24.71
CA LEU A 80 -14.41 1.28 23.41
C LEU A 80 -14.76 -0.14 22.95
N LYS A 81 -14.61 -1.14 23.83
CA LYS A 81 -14.96 -2.53 23.51
C LYS A 81 -16.44 -2.69 23.22
N TYR A 82 -17.28 -2.03 24.01
CA TYR A 82 -18.72 -2.01 23.78
C TYR A 82 -19.05 -1.46 22.39
N TRP A 83 -18.48 -0.31 22.02
CA TRP A 83 -18.70 0.29 20.70
C TRP A 83 -18.11 -0.53 19.55
N GLU A 84 -16.98 -1.21 19.74
CA GLU A 84 -16.45 -2.18 18.78
C GLU A 84 -17.44 -3.33 18.54
N GLU A 85 -18.04 -3.90 19.59
CA GLU A 85 -19.05 -4.96 19.49
C GLU A 85 -20.36 -4.48 18.85
N GLU A 86 -20.81 -3.27 19.16
CA GLU A 86 -22.00 -2.67 18.54
C GLU A 86 -21.76 -2.37 17.05
N LEU A 87 -20.59 -1.85 16.67
CA LEU A 87 -20.25 -1.61 15.27
C LEU A 87 -20.23 -2.92 14.47
N ILE A 88 -19.67 -4.00 15.02
CA ILE A 88 -19.67 -5.32 14.38
C ILE A 88 -21.10 -5.83 14.19
N ARG A 89 -21.98 -5.64 15.19
CA ARG A 89 -23.41 -5.97 15.07
C ARG A 89 -24.09 -5.15 13.96
N GLU A 90 -23.88 -3.84 13.96
CA GLU A 90 -24.41 -2.94 12.92
C GLU A 90 -23.99 -3.36 11.52
N ILE A 91 -22.69 -3.63 11.29
CA ILE A 91 -22.19 -4.08 9.99
C ILE A 91 -22.81 -5.42 9.59
N ASN A 92 -22.95 -6.36 10.53
CA ASN A 92 -23.56 -7.66 10.27
C ASN A 92 -25.06 -7.58 9.94
N ASP A 93 -25.75 -6.57 10.45
CA ASP A 93 -27.17 -6.34 10.18
C ASP A 93 -27.41 -5.63 8.83
N LEU A 94 -26.36 -5.09 8.20
CA LEU A 94 -26.46 -4.52 6.86
C LEU A 94 -26.72 -5.62 5.82
N PRO A 95 -27.61 -5.41 4.83
CA PRO A 95 -27.99 -6.42 3.85
C PRO A 95 -26.89 -6.80 2.85
N ASN A 96 -26.00 -5.88 2.48
CA ASN A 96 -25.02 -6.13 1.41
C ASN A 96 -23.76 -5.23 1.48
N PRO A 97 -23.05 -5.12 2.63
CA PRO A 97 -21.78 -4.39 2.65
C PRO A 97 -20.72 -5.16 1.85
N ARG A 98 -20.10 -4.51 0.86
CA ARG A 98 -19.05 -5.07 0.00
C ARG A 98 -17.68 -4.45 0.27
N ILE A 99 -17.63 -3.20 0.70
CA ILE A 99 -16.39 -2.50 1.08
C ILE A 99 -16.61 -1.74 2.40
N LEU A 100 -15.72 -1.96 3.36
CA LEU A 100 -15.60 -1.19 4.59
C LEU A 100 -14.40 -0.24 4.46
N VAL A 101 -14.64 1.05 4.66
CA VAL A 101 -13.62 2.11 4.56
C VAL A 101 -13.45 2.74 5.95
N PRO A 102 -12.58 2.16 6.80
CA PRO A 102 -12.27 2.78 8.07
C PRO A 102 -11.42 4.04 7.86
N LEU A 103 -11.90 5.14 8.43
CA LEU A 103 -11.27 6.45 8.43
C LEU A 103 -10.50 6.62 9.74
N GLY A 104 -9.19 6.40 9.71
CA GLY A 104 -8.34 6.50 10.90
C GLY A 104 -8.08 5.19 11.65
N ALA A 105 -7.27 5.29 12.70
CA ALA A 105 -6.68 4.13 13.35
C ALA A 105 -7.67 3.33 14.20
N TYR A 106 -8.60 4.00 14.89
CA TYR A 106 -9.57 3.33 15.74
C TYR A 106 -10.61 2.56 14.93
N ALA A 107 -11.12 3.17 13.85
CA ALA A 107 -12.01 2.49 12.91
C ALA A 107 -11.33 1.29 12.27
N LEU A 108 -10.06 1.44 11.85
CA LEU A 108 -9.27 0.34 11.27
C LEU A 108 -9.17 -0.84 12.24
N ARG A 109 -8.79 -0.56 13.49
CA ARG A 109 -8.68 -1.59 14.52
C ARG A 109 -10.01 -2.31 14.75
N ALA A 110 -11.11 -1.56 14.81
CA ALA A 110 -12.42 -2.12 15.08
C ALA A 110 -12.84 -3.16 14.02
N VAL A 111 -12.63 -2.85 12.73
CA VAL A 111 -13.10 -3.70 11.61
C VAL A 111 -12.12 -4.78 11.17
N SER A 112 -10.82 -4.66 11.52
CA SER A 112 -9.78 -5.57 11.02
C SER A 112 -8.92 -6.21 12.10
N GLY A 113 -8.93 -5.67 13.33
CA GLY A 113 -7.99 -6.04 14.38
C GLY A 113 -6.55 -5.57 14.15
N LYS A 114 -6.26 -4.88 13.04
CA LYS A 114 -4.92 -4.39 12.69
C LYS A 114 -4.67 -2.98 13.23
N SER A 115 -3.40 -2.61 13.34
CA SER A 115 -2.92 -1.29 13.78
C SER A 115 -1.87 -0.74 12.81
N GLY A 116 -1.60 0.56 12.85
CA GLY A 116 -0.64 1.21 11.96
C GLY A 116 -1.30 1.79 10.71
N ILE A 117 -2.21 2.77 10.90
CA ILE A 117 -2.99 3.35 9.79
C ILE A 117 -2.11 3.97 8.70
N THR A 118 -0.98 4.57 9.05
CA THR A 118 -0.02 5.16 8.10
C THR A 118 0.52 4.13 7.13
N ASN A 119 0.78 2.92 7.61
CA ASN A 119 1.32 1.80 6.83
C ASN A 119 0.23 1.08 6.05
N LEU A 120 -0.93 0.90 6.67
CA LEU A 120 -2.01 0.08 6.11
C LEU A 120 -2.94 0.84 5.16
N ARG A 121 -2.94 2.19 5.16
CA ARG A 121 -3.78 2.98 4.28
C ARG A 121 -3.61 2.56 2.81
N GLY A 122 -4.74 2.47 2.10
CA GLY A 122 -4.79 2.03 0.71
C GLY A 122 -4.53 0.55 0.46
N SER A 123 -4.21 -0.25 1.47
CA SER A 123 -4.15 -1.71 1.33
C SER A 123 -5.55 -2.30 1.21
N VAL A 124 -5.68 -3.43 0.52
CA VAL A 124 -6.92 -4.21 0.48
C VAL A 124 -6.70 -5.49 1.30
N PHE A 125 -7.59 -5.80 2.24
CA PHE A 125 -7.55 -7.03 3.05
C PHE A 125 -8.94 -7.41 3.54
N PRO A 126 -9.21 -8.68 3.91
CA PRO A 126 -10.49 -9.08 4.49
C PRO A 126 -10.71 -8.46 5.88
N PRO A 127 -11.96 -8.30 6.33
CA PRO A 127 -12.28 -7.87 7.68
C PRO A 127 -11.87 -8.91 8.72
N ARG A 128 -11.99 -8.54 10.00
CA ARG A 128 -11.88 -9.49 11.11
C ARG A 128 -12.99 -10.54 11.05
N GLN A 129 -12.74 -11.71 11.63
CA GLN A 129 -13.58 -12.90 11.53
C GLN A 129 -15.01 -12.72 12.09
N GLU A 130 -15.22 -11.78 13.00
CA GLU A 130 -16.52 -11.48 13.60
C GLU A 130 -17.48 -10.75 12.65
N ILE A 131 -16.97 -10.20 11.55
CA ILE A 131 -17.78 -9.66 10.45
C ILE A 131 -18.08 -10.82 9.49
N LYS A 132 -19.37 -11.13 9.34
CA LYS A 132 -19.88 -12.30 8.61
C LYS A 132 -19.99 -12.10 7.11
N HIS A 133 -19.80 -10.87 6.65
CA HIS A 133 -19.87 -10.51 5.24
C HIS A 133 -18.55 -10.81 4.54
N ASP A 134 -18.66 -11.34 3.32
CA ASP A 134 -17.52 -11.43 2.40
C ASP A 134 -17.31 -10.05 1.75
N CYS A 135 -16.56 -9.21 2.45
CA CYS A 135 -16.29 -7.84 2.06
C CYS A 135 -14.80 -7.50 2.16
N LEU A 136 -14.43 -6.37 1.59
CA LEU A 136 -13.06 -5.86 1.62
C LEU A 136 -12.94 -4.73 2.64
N VAL A 137 -11.78 -4.60 3.27
CA VAL A 137 -11.41 -3.43 4.06
C VAL A 137 -10.37 -2.63 3.26
N ILE A 138 -10.64 -1.35 3.07
CA ILE A 138 -9.74 -0.39 2.42
C ILE A 138 -9.60 0.82 3.35
N PRO A 139 -8.59 0.83 4.24
CA PRO A 139 -8.43 1.90 5.20
C PRO A 139 -7.87 3.17 4.56
N THR A 140 -8.20 4.32 5.14
CA THR A 140 -7.56 5.59 4.80
C THR A 140 -7.38 6.48 6.03
N LEU A 141 -6.60 7.55 5.89
CA LEU A 141 -6.39 8.52 6.94
C LEU A 141 -7.71 9.22 7.30
N HIS A 142 -7.91 9.54 8.57
CA HIS A 142 -9.09 10.30 8.98
C HIS A 142 -9.07 11.71 8.36
N PRO A 143 -10.18 12.23 7.79
CA PRO A 143 -10.22 13.55 7.14
C PRO A 143 -9.77 14.73 8.02
N SER A 144 -9.79 14.59 9.34
CA SER A 144 -9.24 15.62 10.26
C SER A 144 -7.73 15.80 10.16
N ASN A 145 -6.99 14.85 9.57
CA ASN A 145 -5.56 15.03 9.31
C ASN A 145 -5.30 16.26 8.43
N LEU A 146 -6.23 16.59 7.53
CA LEU A 146 -6.15 17.75 6.63
C LEU A 146 -6.26 19.11 7.34
N HIS A 147 -6.51 19.14 8.65
CA HIS A 147 -6.37 20.36 9.46
C HIS A 147 -4.92 20.74 9.73
N TYR A 148 -4.01 19.76 9.72
CA TYR A 148 -2.62 19.93 10.11
C TYR A 148 -1.64 19.53 9.00
N HIS A 149 -2.05 18.55 8.19
CA HIS A 149 -1.28 17.91 7.13
C HIS A 149 -2.08 17.97 5.85
N TYR A 150 -1.99 19.07 5.11
CA TYR A 150 -2.73 19.19 3.85
C TYR A 150 -2.10 18.36 2.74
N GLU A 151 -0.80 18.10 2.84
CA GLU A 151 0.00 17.29 1.92
C GLU A 151 -0.53 15.86 1.75
N VAL A 152 -1.25 15.29 2.74
CA VAL A 152 -1.80 13.92 2.63
C VAL A 152 -3.08 13.84 1.81
N TRP A 153 -3.59 14.96 1.29
CA TRP A 153 -4.78 15.00 0.45
C TRP A 153 -4.74 13.99 -0.71
N PRO A 154 -3.66 13.90 -1.52
CA PRO A 154 -3.60 12.95 -2.63
C PRO A 154 -3.63 11.50 -2.16
N LEU A 155 -3.09 11.19 -0.97
CA LEU A 155 -3.14 9.83 -0.40
C LEU A 155 -4.58 9.39 -0.15
N ILE A 156 -5.40 10.26 0.45
CA ILE A 156 -6.80 9.93 0.75
C ILE A 156 -7.62 9.82 -0.55
N VAL A 157 -7.35 10.67 -1.53
CA VAL A 157 -7.97 10.58 -2.87
C VAL A 157 -7.59 9.26 -3.56
N ALA A 158 -6.33 8.86 -3.51
CA ALA A 158 -5.88 7.58 -4.08
C ALA A 158 -6.58 6.39 -3.40
N ASP A 159 -6.68 6.40 -2.06
CA ASP A 159 -7.37 5.34 -1.30
C ASP A 159 -8.84 5.19 -1.70
N LEU A 160 -9.56 6.31 -1.74
CA LEU A 160 -10.96 6.35 -2.15
C LEU A 160 -11.13 6.05 -3.65
N GLY A 161 -10.14 6.39 -4.47
CA GLY A 161 -10.05 6.03 -5.87
C GLY A 161 -10.05 4.50 -6.06
N LYS A 162 -9.35 3.75 -5.20
CA LYS A 162 -9.41 2.28 -5.21
C LYS A 162 -10.80 1.74 -4.86
N VAL A 163 -11.46 2.36 -3.88
CA VAL A 163 -12.85 2.03 -3.53
C VAL A 163 -13.76 2.21 -4.75
N ARG A 164 -13.62 3.33 -5.48
CA ARG A 164 -14.35 3.56 -6.73
C ARG A 164 -14.01 2.52 -7.80
N ARG A 165 -12.73 2.25 -8.06
CA ARG A 165 -12.29 1.26 -9.06
C ARG A 165 -12.92 -0.11 -8.81
N ILE A 166 -12.90 -0.58 -7.55
CA ILE A 166 -13.48 -1.87 -7.17
C ILE A 166 -15.01 -1.84 -7.31
N LYS A 167 -15.67 -0.73 -6.95
CA LYS A 167 -17.12 -0.54 -7.20
C LYS A 167 -17.46 -0.61 -8.69
N GLU A 168 -16.67 0.06 -9.54
CA GLU A 168 -16.86 0.09 -11.00
C GLU A 168 -16.66 -1.29 -11.63
N ASN A 169 -15.81 -2.13 -11.02
CA ASN A 169 -15.61 -3.54 -11.39
C ASN A 169 -16.61 -4.49 -10.71
N ASP A 170 -17.80 -4.01 -10.36
CA ASP A 170 -18.87 -4.79 -9.71
C ASP A 170 -18.42 -5.55 -8.44
N PHE A 171 -17.53 -4.93 -7.66
CA PHE A 171 -16.94 -5.51 -6.45
C PHE A 171 -16.19 -6.82 -6.70
N ASN A 172 -15.76 -7.07 -7.94
CA ASN A 172 -14.87 -8.16 -8.26
C ASN A 172 -13.43 -7.72 -7.98
N PHE A 173 -12.81 -8.36 -6.99
CA PHE A 173 -11.43 -8.11 -6.61
C PHE A 173 -10.67 -9.43 -6.61
N GLU A 174 -9.62 -9.50 -7.42
CA GLU A 174 -8.73 -10.64 -7.45
C GLU A 174 -7.46 -10.32 -6.67
N TRP A 175 -7.13 -11.19 -5.71
CA TRP A 175 -5.88 -11.07 -4.99
C TRP A 175 -4.71 -11.22 -5.97
N PRO A 176 -3.71 -10.32 -5.90
CA PRO A 176 -2.52 -10.45 -6.74
C PRO A 176 -1.87 -11.82 -6.51
N LYS A 177 -1.52 -12.49 -7.60
CA LYS A 177 -0.82 -13.78 -7.60
C LYS A 177 0.57 -13.56 -8.15
N TYR A 178 1.53 -14.27 -7.58
CA TYR A 178 2.93 -14.08 -7.91
C TYR A 178 3.58 -15.41 -8.29
N ASP A 179 4.41 -15.35 -9.32
CA ASP A 179 5.20 -16.46 -9.86
C ASP A 179 6.67 -16.23 -9.50
N PHE A 180 6.97 -16.26 -8.20
CA PHE A 180 8.31 -16.02 -7.69
C PHE A 180 9.25 -17.20 -7.87
N ILE A 181 10.38 -16.94 -8.50
CA ILE A 181 11.51 -17.86 -8.55
C ILE A 181 12.47 -17.49 -7.44
N LEU A 182 12.30 -18.15 -6.29
CA LEU A 182 13.23 -18.04 -5.17
C LEU A 182 14.34 -19.07 -5.35
N ARG A 183 15.60 -18.66 -5.15
CA ARG A 183 16.77 -19.55 -5.22
C ARG A 183 16.89 -20.26 -6.59
N PRO A 184 16.91 -19.52 -7.70
CA PRO A 184 17.05 -20.10 -9.02
C PRO A 184 18.32 -20.95 -9.11
N SER A 185 18.34 -21.94 -9.99
CA SER A 185 19.59 -22.55 -10.47
C SER A 185 20.33 -21.59 -11.41
N LEU A 186 21.62 -21.82 -11.67
CA LEU A 186 22.37 -21.02 -12.65
C LEU A 186 21.75 -21.06 -14.06
N GLU A 187 21.20 -22.22 -14.45
CA GLU A 187 20.49 -22.38 -15.72
C GLU A 187 19.22 -21.51 -15.76
N GLN A 188 18.49 -21.43 -14.64
CA GLN A 188 17.33 -20.54 -14.53
C GLN A 188 17.74 -19.06 -14.61
N VAL A 189 18.82 -18.67 -13.92
CA VAL A 189 19.34 -17.28 -14.01
C VAL A 189 19.70 -16.93 -15.44
N GLU A 190 20.48 -17.76 -16.13
CA GLU A 190 20.87 -17.53 -17.52
C GLU A 190 19.64 -17.49 -18.45
N GLY A 191 18.69 -18.41 -18.25
CA GLY A 191 17.45 -18.47 -19.02
C GLY A 191 16.61 -17.21 -18.89
N ILE A 192 16.44 -16.70 -17.66
CA ILE A 192 15.71 -15.46 -17.39
C ILE A 192 16.41 -14.27 -18.05
N LEU A 193 17.74 -14.13 -17.86
CA LEU A 193 18.49 -13.02 -18.44
C LEU A 193 18.43 -13.00 -19.98
N LYS A 194 18.46 -14.17 -20.62
CA LYS A 194 18.27 -14.30 -22.08
C LYS A 194 16.85 -13.95 -22.50
N MET A 195 15.85 -14.48 -21.79
CA MET A 195 14.45 -14.16 -22.04
C MET A 195 14.20 -12.65 -21.97
N LEU A 196 14.72 -11.96 -20.94
CA LEU A 196 14.56 -10.52 -20.80
C LEU A 196 15.19 -9.72 -21.96
N LEU A 197 16.32 -10.19 -22.52
CA LEU A 197 16.94 -9.56 -23.69
C LEU A 197 16.16 -9.81 -24.99
N ASP A 198 15.56 -10.99 -25.12
CA ASP A 198 14.85 -11.41 -26.32
C ASP A 198 13.43 -10.81 -26.36
N GLU A 199 12.68 -10.92 -25.27
CA GLU A 199 11.29 -10.46 -25.16
C GLU A 199 11.18 -8.96 -24.94
N LYS A 200 12.16 -8.34 -24.25
CA LYS A 200 12.21 -6.91 -23.94
C LYS A 200 10.91 -6.38 -23.35
N PRO A 201 10.49 -6.88 -22.17
CA PRO A 201 9.33 -6.35 -21.47
C PRO A 201 9.49 -4.84 -21.24
N PRO A 202 8.37 -4.09 -21.17
CA PRO A 202 8.38 -2.63 -21.15
C PRO A 202 9.10 -2.06 -19.93
N VAL A 203 9.02 -2.76 -18.80
CA VAL A 203 9.67 -2.41 -17.54
C VAL A 203 10.37 -3.65 -17.00
N VAL A 204 11.68 -3.54 -16.77
CA VAL A 204 12.47 -4.50 -16.00
C VAL A 204 13.03 -3.78 -14.80
N VAL A 205 12.65 -4.21 -13.60
CA VAL A 205 13.16 -3.66 -12.35
C VAL A 205 14.29 -4.52 -11.82
N ILE A 206 15.29 -3.85 -11.25
CA ILE A 206 16.31 -4.44 -10.39
C ILE A 206 16.22 -3.81 -9.00
N ASP A 207 16.37 -4.64 -7.98
CA ASP A 207 16.42 -4.24 -6.56
C ASP A 207 17.46 -5.11 -5.85
N ILE A 208 18.42 -4.51 -5.16
CA ILE A 208 19.43 -5.27 -4.41
C ILE A 208 19.18 -5.24 -2.91
N GLU A 209 19.52 -6.35 -2.25
CA GLU A 209 19.57 -6.40 -0.80
C GLU A 209 21.02 -6.26 -0.33
N ASN A 210 21.27 -5.27 0.53
CA ASN A 210 22.61 -4.91 0.98
C ASN A 210 22.71 -4.68 2.51
N PRO A 211 22.30 -5.66 3.34
CA PRO A 211 22.39 -5.51 4.78
C PRO A 211 23.84 -5.29 5.23
N GLN A 212 24.07 -4.25 6.03
CA GLN A 212 25.39 -3.93 6.59
C GLN A 212 26.48 -3.67 5.54
N ASN A 213 26.11 -3.17 4.35
CA ASN A 213 26.99 -2.96 3.19
C ASN A 213 27.57 -4.25 2.59
N ILE A 214 26.89 -5.38 2.79
CA ILE A 214 27.19 -6.63 2.11
C ILE A 214 26.05 -7.01 1.17
N LEU A 215 26.35 -7.11 -0.12
CA LEU A 215 25.39 -7.48 -1.17
C LEU A 215 24.94 -8.95 -0.97
N SER A 216 23.71 -9.14 -0.49
CA SER A 216 23.17 -10.44 -0.08
C SER A 216 22.24 -11.07 -1.11
N ALA A 217 21.57 -10.28 -1.93
CA ALA A 217 20.70 -10.76 -3.00
C ALA A 217 20.50 -9.71 -4.11
N ILE A 218 20.16 -10.19 -5.31
CA ILE A 218 19.75 -9.38 -6.44
C ILE A 218 18.36 -9.85 -6.89
N GLY A 219 17.40 -8.95 -6.89
CA GLY A 219 16.05 -9.14 -7.39
C GLY A 219 15.91 -8.62 -8.82
N LEU A 220 15.15 -9.34 -9.65
CA LEU A 220 14.65 -8.82 -10.92
C LEU A 220 13.15 -9.06 -11.01
N GLY A 221 12.38 -8.04 -11.42
CA GLY A 221 10.97 -8.15 -11.74
C GLY A 221 10.68 -7.61 -13.14
N TRP A 222 9.75 -8.22 -13.85
CA TRP A 222 9.48 -7.84 -15.25
C TRP A 222 8.00 -7.91 -15.65
N SER A 223 7.12 -8.18 -14.70
CA SER A 223 5.66 -8.10 -14.84
C SER A 223 5.04 -7.82 -13.47
N HIS A 224 3.71 -7.78 -13.39
CA HIS A 224 2.98 -7.61 -12.13
C HIS A 224 2.95 -8.87 -11.26
N SER A 225 3.45 -10.01 -11.77
CA SER A 225 3.45 -11.31 -11.11
C SER A 225 4.83 -11.98 -11.05
N ASP A 226 5.69 -11.72 -12.03
CA ASP A 226 6.93 -12.45 -12.26
C ASP A 226 8.14 -11.72 -11.69
N ALA A 227 8.82 -12.39 -10.76
CA ALA A 227 10.09 -11.92 -10.21
C ALA A 227 10.99 -13.09 -9.81
N VAL A 228 12.29 -12.82 -9.79
CA VAL A 228 13.33 -13.74 -9.30
C VAL A 228 14.15 -13.05 -8.23
N CYS A 229 14.46 -13.76 -7.16
CA CYS A 229 15.47 -13.35 -6.20
C CYS A 229 16.66 -14.30 -6.31
N ILE A 230 17.81 -13.75 -6.70
CA ILE A 230 19.10 -14.43 -6.81
C ILE A 230 19.87 -14.20 -5.50
N PRO A 231 19.87 -15.16 -4.56
CA PRO A 231 20.65 -15.03 -3.34
C PRO A 231 22.14 -15.11 -3.64
N LEU A 232 22.93 -14.28 -2.96
CA LEU A 232 24.38 -14.30 -3.00
C LEU A 232 24.96 -14.80 -1.67
N MET A 233 24.24 -14.59 -0.56
CA MET A 233 24.65 -15.01 0.77
C MET A 233 23.51 -15.66 1.55
N TRP A 234 23.90 -16.52 2.48
CA TRP A 234 23.05 -17.05 3.53
C TRP A 234 22.93 -16.05 4.70
N GLY A 235 21.92 -16.28 5.54
CA GLY A 235 21.64 -15.51 6.74
C GLY A 235 22.76 -15.54 7.80
N ASN A 236 23.60 -16.56 7.76
CA ASN A 236 24.77 -16.67 8.63
C ASN A 236 26.01 -15.94 8.10
N GLY A 237 25.92 -15.31 6.92
CA GLY A 237 27.02 -14.62 6.27
C GLY A 237 27.90 -15.51 5.37
N ASP A 238 27.56 -16.78 5.19
CA ASP A 238 28.26 -17.65 4.24
C ASP A 238 27.83 -17.38 2.80
N SER A 239 28.71 -17.62 1.83
CA SER A 239 28.35 -17.59 0.41
C SER A 239 27.22 -18.57 0.12
N TYR A 240 26.23 -18.14 -0.66
CA TYR A 240 25.12 -18.99 -1.08
C TYR A 240 25.58 -20.06 -2.08
N TRP A 241 26.49 -19.67 -2.98
CA TRP A 241 27.01 -20.47 -4.08
C TRP A 241 28.34 -21.14 -3.72
N THR A 242 28.67 -22.25 -4.39
CA THR A 242 30.07 -22.70 -4.40
C THR A 242 30.93 -21.69 -5.17
N MET A 243 32.23 -21.65 -4.92
CA MET A 243 33.15 -20.73 -5.61
C MET A 243 33.05 -20.79 -7.15
N GLU A 244 32.91 -21.99 -7.71
CA GLU A 244 32.75 -22.19 -9.16
C GLU A 244 31.40 -21.64 -9.67
N GLN A 245 30.33 -21.89 -8.92
CA GLN A 245 29.00 -21.39 -9.25
C GLN A 245 28.93 -19.87 -9.14
N GLU A 246 29.53 -19.30 -8.10
CA GLU A 246 29.58 -17.87 -7.87
C GLU A 246 30.35 -17.16 -9.00
N PHE A 247 31.49 -17.70 -9.40
CA PHE A 247 32.25 -17.19 -10.54
C PHE A 247 31.42 -17.20 -11.83
N HIS A 248 30.68 -18.30 -12.08
CA HIS A 248 29.81 -18.40 -13.24
C HIS A 248 28.66 -17.39 -13.18
N LEU A 249 28.02 -17.24 -12.01
CA LEU A 249 26.96 -16.27 -11.78
C LEU A 249 27.44 -14.85 -12.07
N TRP A 250 28.58 -14.42 -11.51
CA TRP A 250 29.13 -13.09 -11.75
C TRP A 250 29.44 -12.84 -13.22
N ARG A 251 29.91 -13.86 -13.95
CA ARG A 251 30.11 -13.77 -15.40
C ARG A 251 28.78 -13.56 -16.13
N LEU A 252 27.72 -14.28 -15.77
CA LEU A 252 26.39 -14.07 -16.34
C LEU A 252 25.88 -12.66 -16.03
N LEU A 253 25.89 -12.24 -14.76
CA LEU A 253 25.37 -10.93 -14.38
C LEU A 253 26.12 -9.79 -15.09
N SER A 254 27.45 -9.84 -15.15
CA SER A 254 28.28 -8.85 -15.85
C SER A 254 28.11 -8.85 -17.37
N GLU A 255 27.78 -9.98 -17.98
CA GLU A 255 27.56 -10.06 -19.42
C GLU A 255 26.16 -9.55 -19.83
N TYR A 256 25.14 -9.83 -19.04
CA TYR A 256 23.75 -9.66 -19.42
C TYR A 256 23.10 -8.40 -18.84
N LEU A 257 23.29 -8.09 -17.54
CA LEU A 257 22.65 -6.93 -16.92
C LEU A 257 22.98 -5.60 -17.62
N PRO A 258 24.23 -5.33 -18.06
CA PRO A 258 24.54 -4.09 -18.79
C PRO A 258 23.84 -3.95 -20.14
N LYS A 259 23.25 -5.01 -20.68
CA LYS A 259 22.51 -4.99 -21.95
C LYS A 259 21.00 -4.77 -21.75
N LEU A 260 20.51 -4.87 -20.52
CA LEU A 260 19.11 -4.65 -20.19
C LEU A 260 18.81 -3.17 -19.97
N HIS A 261 17.58 -2.79 -20.30
CA HIS A 261 17.01 -1.48 -20.01
C HIS A 261 16.34 -1.56 -18.63
N LEU A 262 17.13 -1.31 -17.60
CA LEU A 262 16.74 -1.52 -16.21
C LEU A 262 16.14 -0.25 -15.60
N SER A 263 15.20 -0.46 -14.68
CA SER A 263 14.54 0.54 -13.87
C SER A 263 14.62 0.14 -12.40
N GLY A 264 14.19 1.01 -11.49
CA GLY A 264 14.09 0.66 -10.08
C GLY A 264 13.51 1.78 -9.23
N GLN A 265 13.66 1.65 -7.92
CA GLN A 265 13.29 2.66 -6.95
C GLN A 265 14.56 3.19 -6.29
N ASN A 266 14.88 4.48 -6.47
CA ASN A 266 16.16 5.03 -5.99
C ASN A 266 17.39 4.25 -6.53
N VAL A 267 17.31 3.82 -7.79
CA VAL A 267 18.19 2.81 -8.41
C VAL A 267 19.64 3.27 -8.56
N LEU A 268 19.91 4.57 -8.47
CA LEU A 268 21.28 5.09 -8.46
C LEU A 268 22.08 4.60 -7.25
N PHE A 269 21.41 4.30 -6.14
CA PHE A 269 22.05 3.67 -4.99
C PHE A 269 22.53 2.27 -5.35
N ASP A 270 21.66 1.46 -5.95
CA ASP A 270 21.93 0.10 -6.41
C ASP A 270 23.05 0.08 -7.44
N TRP A 271 23.05 1.02 -8.39
CA TRP A 271 24.10 1.16 -9.41
C TRP A 271 25.48 1.26 -8.81
N ARG A 272 25.63 2.12 -7.82
CA ARG A 272 26.91 2.31 -7.15
C ARG A 272 27.40 1.00 -6.54
N ILE A 273 26.52 0.25 -5.87
CA ILE A 273 26.90 -1.03 -5.26
C ILE A 273 27.25 -2.07 -6.33
N MET A 274 26.50 -2.13 -7.43
CA MET A 274 26.78 -3.03 -8.55
C MET A 274 28.11 -2.69 -9.24
N GLU A 275 28.44 -1.40 -9.38
CA GLU A 275 29.73 -0.93 -9.90
C GLU A 275 30.90 -1.32 -8.99
N GLU A 276 30.72 -1.25 -7.66
CA GLU A 276 31.71 -1.73 -6.68
C GLU A 276 32.00 -3.25 -6.85
N HIS A 277 31.06 -4.00 -7.44
CA HIS A 277 31.20 -5.42 -7.79
C HIS A 277 31.58 -5.66 -9.26
N GLY A 278 31.96 -4.61 -10.00
CA GLY A 278 32.45 -4.72 -11.37
C GLY A 278 31.36 -4.85 -12.45
N ILE A 279 30.10 -4.60 -12.10
CA ILE A 279 28.98 -4.57 -13.05
C ILE A 279 28.65 -3.10 -13.35
N ILE A 280 29.04 -2.64 -14.53
CA ILE A 280 28.75 -1.27 -14.99
C ILE A 280 27.47 -1.31 -15.81
N LEU A 281 26.45 -0.60 -15.34
CA LEU A 281 25.11 -0.66 -15.90
C LEU A 281 24.78 0.64 -16.66
N GLN A 282 23.84 0.56 -17.61
CA GLN A 282 23.41 1.74 -18.39
C GLN A 282 22.61 2.72 -17.53
N ALA A 283 22.36 3.94 -18.00
CA ALA A 283 21.46 4.85 -17.29
C ALA A 283 20.08 4.19 -17.10
N PRO A 284 19.43 4.34 -15.93
CA PRO A 284 18.13 3.73 -15.69
C PRO A 284 17.08 4.33 -16.63
N VAL A 285 16.15 3.50 -17.08
CA VAL A 285 15.02 3.95 -17.92
C VAL A 285 14.06 4.76 -17.07
N TRP A 286 13.68 4.20 -15.93
CA TRP A 286 12.73 4.78 -14.98
C TRP A 286 13.25 4.63 -13.56
N ASP A 287 13.03 5.67 -12.75
CA ASP A 287 13.20 5.61 -11.30
C ASP A 287 11.87 6.05 -10.67
N SER A 288 11.16 5.12 -10.03
CA SER A 288 9.83 5.41 -9.48
C SER A 288 9.86 6.47 -8.38
N MET A 289 10.98 6.62 -7.65
CA MET A 289 11.13 7.69 -6.66
C MET A 289 11.15 9.05 -7.35
N LEU A 290 11.92 9.18 -8.43
CA LEU A 290 12.02 10.43 -9.20
C LEU A 290 10.73 10.74 -9.94
N MET A 291 10.10 9.73 -10.54
CA MET A 291 8.78 9.85 -11.20
C MET A 291 7.72 10.35 -10.22
N HIS A 292 7.64 9.73 -9.04
CA HIS A 292 6.71 10.15 -7.99
C HIS A 292 7.02 11.58 -7.50
N HIS A 293 8.29 11.94 -7.41
CA HIS A 293 8.71 13.31 -7.05
C HIS A 293 8.27 14.36 -8.10
N CYS A 294 8.19 14.00 -9.38
CA CYS A 294 7.67 14.90 -10.41
C CYS A 294 6.18 15.20 -10.23
N LEU A 295 5.40 14.25 -9.71
CA LEU A 295 3.96 14.41 -9.49
C LEU A 295 3.61 15.00 -8.12
N TYR A 296 4.28 14.55 -7.06
CA TYR A 296 3.90 14.81 -5.67
C TYR A 296 5.09 15.15 -4.77
N SER A 297 5.75 16.30 -5.01
CA SER A 297 6.99 16.69 -4.31
C SER A 297 6.91 16.76 -2.77
N ASP A 298 5.71 16.92 -2.21
CA ASP A 298 5.51 17.05 -0.76
C ASP A 298 5.18 15.71 -0.06
N LEU A 299 4.93 14.65 -0.83
CA LEU A 299 4.66 13.31 -0.29
C LEU A 299 5.96 12.56 0.00
N PRO A 300 5.97 11.63 0.98
CA PRO A 300 7.09 10.71 1.11
C PRO A 300 7.24 9.87 -0.17
N HIS A 301 8.47 9.71 -0.64
CA HIS A 301 8.80 8.94 -1.85
C HIS A 301 9.38 7.56 -1.53
N THR A 302 9.05 7.01 -0.37
CA THR A 302 9.42 5.63 -0.03
C THR A 302 8.58 4.66 -0.85
N LEU A 303 9.13 3.48 -1.13
CA LEU A 303 8.45 2.50 -1.98
C LEU A 303 7.10 2.08 -1.41
N ASP A 304 6.95 1.97 -0.08
CA ASP A 304 5.67 1.63 0.56
C ASP A 304 4.59 2.69 0.28
N VAL A 305 4.93 3.98 0.24
CA VAL A 305 3.97 5.04 -0.09
C VAL A 305 3.59 4.99 -1.56
N ILE A 306 4.56 4.79 -2.45
CA ILE A 306 4.31 4.69 -3.90
C ILE A 306 3.45 3.45 -4.19
N VAL A 307 3.86 2.28 -3.71
CA VAL A 307 3.12 1.01 -3.85
C VAL A 307 1.69 1.16 -3.36
N SER A 308 1.50 1.77 -2.20
CA SER A 308 0.16 1.92 -1.64
C SER A 308 -0.70 2.90 -2.44
N ILE A 309 -0.16 3.83 -3.22
CA ILE A 309 -0.95 4.66 -4.15
C ILE A 309 -1.32 3.87 -5.39
N TYR A 310 -0.33 3.30 -6.07
CA TYR A 310 -0.46 2.82 -7.45
C TYR A 310 -0.90 1.35 -7.58
N THR A 311 -0.80 0.56 -6.52
CA THR A 311 -0.97 -0.91 -6.63
C THR A 311 -2.11 -1.45 -5.78
N ASP A 312 -2.53 -2.68 -6.03
CA ASP A 312 -3.44 -3.43 -5.14
C ASP A 312 -2.69 -4.30 -4.12
N LEU A 313 -1.38 -4.12 -3.96
CA LEU A 313 -0.60 -4.90 -3.02
C LEU A 313 -1.00 -4.54 -1.58
N PRO A 314 -1.24 -5.55 -0.71
CA PRO A 314 -1.35 -5.28 0.71
C PRO A 314 -0.01 -4.81 1.25
N PHE A 315 -0.02 -3.99 2.30
CA PHE A 315 1.22 -3.61 2.99
C PHE A 315 2.00 -4.86 3.43
N TYR A 316 3.22 -5.00 2.91
CA TYR A 316 4.07 -6.17 3.10
C TYR A 316 5.41 -5.84 3.78
N LYS A 317 5.70 -4.55 4.05
CA LYS A 317 6.92 -4.15 4.75
C LYS A 317 6.75 -4.40 6.25
N LYS A 318 7.77 -4.95 6.91
CA LYS A 318 7.74 -5.19 8.37
C LYS A 318 7.90 -3.86 9.14
N ASP A 319 7.25 -3.76 10.30
CA ASP A 319 7.49 -2.67 11.26
C ASP A 319 8.98 -2.64 11.69
N GLU A 320 9.53 -1.47 11.99
CA GLU A 320 10.96 -1.31 12.34
C GLU A 320 11.42 -2.20 13.50
N ASP A 321 10.53 -2.53 14.44
CA ASP A 321 10.84 -3.43 15.56
C ASP A 321 10.94 -4.90 15.15
N GLU A 322 10.23 -5.31 14.09
CA GLU A 322 10.44 -6.61 13.45
C GLU A 322 11.69 -6.62 12.55
N LYS A 323 12.05 -5.48 11.95
CA LYS A 323 13.30 -5.31 11.18
C LYS A 323 14.55 -5.45 12.06
N LYS A 324 14.51 -5.00 13.32
CA LYS A 324 15.62 -5.19 14.29
C LYS A 324 15.88 -6.66 14.63
N GLY A 325 14.89 -7.53 14.45
CA GLY A 325 15.03 -8.99 14.58
C GLY A 325 15.27 -9.72 13.25
N SER A 326 15.32 -8.99 12.12
CA SER A 326 15.48 -9.51 10.77
C SER A 326 16.75 -9.01 10.07
N THR A 327 17.78 -8.62 10.83
CA THR A 327 19.14 -8.90 10.37
C THR A 327 19.20 -10.38 10.01
N LEU A 328 19.91 -10.75 8.95
CA LEU A 328 20.18 -12.09 8.40
C LEU A 328 20.23 -13.28 9.41
N VAL A 329 20.39 -13.00 10.69
CA VAL A 329 20.26 -13.87 11.86
C VAL A 329 18.84 -14.46 12.03
N ASN A 330 18.74 -15.80 11.92
CA ASN A 330 17.64 -16.70 12.35
C ASN A 330 16.63 -17.20 11.29
N GLY A 331 17.08 -17.91 10.25
CA GLY A 331 16.24 -18.91 9.55
C GLY A 331 14.99 -18.39 8.82
N ARG A 332 14.90 -17.07 8.58
CA ARG A 332 13.82 -16.39 7.84
C ARG A 332 14.29 -15.83 6.48
N GLU A 333 15.33 -16.42 5.91
CA GLU A 333 15.94 -15.98 4.63
C GLU A 333 14.92 -16.02 3.48
N ARG A 334 14.02 -17.00 3.50
CA ARG A 334 12.93 -17.10 2.52
C ARG A 334 11.99 -15.90 2.56
N ASP A 335 11.70 -15.35 3.74
CA ASP A 335 10.88 -14.15 3.88
C ASP A 335 11.60 -12.94 3.26
N HIS A 336 12.92 -12.85 3.47
CA HIS A 336 13.76 -11.77 2.92
C HIS A 336 13.81 -11.83 1.38
N TRP A 337 14.03 -13.00 0.80
CA TRP A 337 14.01 -13.17 -0.65
C TRP A 337 12.63 -12.94 -1.28
N THR A 338 11.57 -13.34 -0.55
CA THR A 338 10.19 -13.02 -0.97
C THR A 338 9.96 -11.51 -0.94
N TYR A 339 10.46 -10.84 0.10
CA TYR A 339 10.36 -9.38 0.23
C TYR A 339 11.08 -8.64 -0.91
N ASN A 340 12.29 -9.07 -1.29
CA ASN A 340 13.01 -8.52 -2.45
C ASN A 340 12.22 -8.71 -3.76
N CYS A 341 11.59 -9.88 -3.97
CA CYS A 341 10.67 -10.07 -5.10
C CYS A 341 9.45 -9.13 -5.03
N MET A 342 8.88 -8.93 -3.84
CA MET A 342 7.75 -8.01 -3.64
C MET A 342 8.14 -6.55 -3.92
N ASP A 343 9.35 -6.12 -3.53
CA ASP A 343 9.86 -4.78 -3.85
C ASP A 343 10.07 -4.62 -5.37
N CYS A 344 10.54 -5.65 -6.06
CA CYS A 344 10.58 -5.67 -7.53
C CYS A 344 9.18 -5.52 -8.15
N ILE A 345 8.21 -6.36 -7.76
CA ILE A 345 6.84 -6.31 -8.28
C ILE A 345 6.18 -4.96 -7.99
N GLY A 346 6.26 -4.50 -6.74
CA GLY A 346 5.70 -3.21 -6.34
C GLY A 346 6.25 -2.06 -7.17
N THR A 347 7.54 -2.12 -7.50
CA THR A 347 8.19 -1.12 -8.36
C THR A 347 7.77 -1.24 -9.82
N VAL A 348 7.71 -2.45 -10.41
CA VAL A 348 7.22 -2.64 -11.80
C VAL A 348 5.82 -2.07 -11.93
N TRP A 349 4.94 -2.46 -11.01
CA TRP A 349 3.54 -2.08 -11.02
C TRP A 349 3.37 -0.56 -10.85
N SER A 350 4.15 0.03 -9.95
CA SER A 350 4.14 1.48 -9.75
C SER A 350 4.67 2.25 -10.95
N ILE A 351 5.73 1.77 -11.62
CA ILE A 351 6.29 2.42 -12.81
C ILE A 351 5.26 2.42 -13.94
N ASP A 352 4.57 1.32 -14.18
CA ASP A 352 3.54 1.26 -15.24
C ASP A 352 2.44 2.31 -15.03
N GLU A 353 1.93 2.43 -13.81
CA GLU A 353 0.90 3.42 -13.47
C GLU A 353 1.45 4.86 -13.48
N LEU A 354 2.68 5.06 -12.99
CA LEU A 354 3.35 6.36 -13.02
C LEU A 354 3.63 6.83 -14.47
N ILE A 355 3.94 5.91 -15.39
CA ILE A 355 4.08 6.22 -16.83
C ILE A 355 2.74 6.74 -17.35
N ILE A 356 1.62 6.14 -16.98
CA ILE A 356 0.29 6.60 -17.39
C ILE A 356 0.03 8.00 -16.82
N GLU A 357 0.20 8.19 -15.50
CA GLU A 357 -0.09 9.48 -14.86
C GLU A 357 0.82 10.62 -15.34
N LEU A 358 2.10 10.33 -15.64
CA LEU A 358 3.02 11.32 -16.19
C LEU A 358 2.76 11.66 -17.67
N ASN A 359 2.31 10.69 -18.47
CA ASN A 359 2.03 10.88 -19.89
C ASN A 359 0.62 11.41 -20.14
N ASP A 360 -0.30 11.23 -19.19
CA ASP A 360 -1.61 11.86 -19.26
C ASP A 360 -1.42 13.38 -19.26
N GLU A 361 -1.54 13.99 -20.45
CA GLU A 361 -1.81 15.42 -20.65
C GLU A 361 -3.16 15.86 -20.00
N VAL A 362 -3.80 14.97 -19.24
CA VAL A 362 -4.90 15.26 -18.34
C VAL A 362 -4.29 15.84 -17.06
N ILE A 363 -4.00 17.15 -17.11
CA ILE A 363 -4.34 17.99 -15.97
C ILE A 363 -5.71 17.50 -15.50
N PRO A 364 -5.87 17.00 -14.25
CA PRO A 364 -7.14 16.48 -13.78
C PRO A 364 -8.22 17.49 -14.19
N GLU A 365 -9.35 17.06 -14.75
CA GLU A 365 -10.41 17.98 -15.20
C GLU A 365 -10.82 19.01 -14.13
N ILE A 366 -10.40 18.78 -12.88
CA ILE A 366 -10.30 19.70 -11.74
C ILE A 366 -9.70 21.10 -12.08
N ILE A 367 -8.81 21.27 -13.08
CA ILE A 367 -8.24 22.60 -13.44
C ILE A 367 -8.74 23.14 -14.81
N LYS A 368 -9.83 22.59 -15.38
CA LYS A 368 -10.50 23.22 -16.55
C LYS A 368 -11.60 24.21 -16.17
N CYS A 369 -11.86 24.43 -14.88
CA CYS A 369 -12.69 25.53 -14.38
C CYS A 369 -11.86 26.77 -14.03
N LYS A 370 -11.21 27.37 -15.04
CA LYS A 370 -10.86 28.81 -15.13
C LYS A 370 -9.99 29.06 -16.38
N ARG A 371 -10.65 29.23 -17.52
CA ARG A 371 -10.39 30.33 -18.47
C ARG A 371 -11.57 30.51 -19.40
#